data_AF-A0A0C2DBV6-F1
#
_entry.id   AF-A0A0C2DBV6-F1
#
_cell.length_a   1.000
_cell.length_b   1.000
_cell.length_c   1.000
_cell.angle_alpha   90.00
_cell.angle_beta   90.00
_cell.angle_gamma   90.00
#
_symmetry.space_group_name_H-M   'P 1'
#
loop_
_entity.id
_entity.type
_entity.pdbx_description
1 polymer ?
#
loop_
_entity_poly.entity_id
_entity_poly.type
_entity_poly.pdbx_seq_one_letter_code
_entity_poly.pdbx_strand_id
1 'polypeptide(L)' 'MRDFGQPVQYSVFLARLSDAQKAELTRRLGHTIHHEEDQVLLFDLGRAHGQHEIELPSHEVIGRSLECDTRRVVVL' A
#
# COMPACT_ATOMS: atom_id res chain seq x y z
N MET A 1 8.07 -0.65 -2.74
CA MET A 1 6.82 -0.62 -1.93
C MET A 1 7.01 -0.10 -0.51
N ARG A 2 8.11 -0.40 0.19
CA ARG A 2 8.34 0.05 1.59
C ARG A 2 8.21 1.56 1.80
N ASP A 3 8.55 2.36 0.79
CA ASP A 3 8.44 3.83 0.86
C ASP A 3 7.04 4.38 0.59
N PHE A 4 6.10 3.53 0.15
CA PHE A 4 4.77 3.92 -0.31
C PHE A 4 3.63 3.34 0.51
N GLY A 5 3.85 2.22 1.21
CA GLY A 5 2.78 1.54 1.95
C GLY A 5 3.27 0.40 2.83
N GLN A 6 2.31 -0.18 3.56
CA GLN A 6 2.54 -1.28 4.49
C GLN A 6 2.16 -2.62 3.83
N PRO A 7 2.98 -3.67 3.97
CA PRO A 7 2.61 -5.00 3.51
C PRO A 7 1.47 -5.57 4.38
N VAL A 8 0.41 -6.05 3.74
CA VAL A 8 -0.67 -6.79 4.41
C VAL A 8 -0.60 -8.29 4.10
N GLN A 9 0.05 -8.67 3.00
CA GLN A 9 0.48 -10.03 2.65
C GLN A 9 1.81 -9.97 1.88
N TYR A 10 2.35 -11.12 1.44
CA TYR A 10 3.65 -11.19 0.74
C TYR A 10 3.77 -10.23 -0.46
N SER A 11 2.71 -10.12 -1.27
CA SER A 11 2.66 -9.26 -2.46
C SER A 11 1.49 -8.28 -2.46
N VAL A 12 0.86 -8.05 -1.30
CA VAL A 12 -0.26 -7.11 -1.17
C VAL A 12 0.14 -6.00 -0.23
N PHE A 13 0.01 -4.77 -0.71
CA PHE A 13 0.42 -3.56 0.01
C PHE A 13 -0.74 -2.59 0.08
N LEU A 14 -0.93 -1.98 1.26
CA LEU A 14 -1.86 -0.88 1.44
C LEU A 14 -1.09 0.43 1.54
N ALA A 15 -1.51 1.43 0.77
CA ALA A 15 -0.84 2.70 0.65
C ALA A 15 -1.85 3.86 0.66
N ARG A 16 -1.54 4.91 1.41
CA ARG A 16 -2.20 6.22 1.25
C ARG A 16 -1.31 7.09 0.38
N LEU A 17 -1.77 7.35 -0.83
CA LEU A 17 -1.01 8.06 -1.84
C LEU A 17 -1.73 9.36 -2.20
N SER A 18 -0.99 10.46 -2.25
CA SER A 18 -1.39 11.61 -3.07
C SER A 18 -1.27 11.27 -4.55
N ASP A 19 -1.87 12.08 -5.42
CA ASP A 19 -1.76 11.90 -6.87
C ASP A 19 -0.30 11.89 -7.35
N ALA A 20 0.55 12.75 -6.76
CA ALA A 20 1.98 12.80 -7.06
C ALA A 20 2.71 11.52 -6.62
N GLN A 21 2.40 10.99 -5.43
CA GLN A 21 3.00 9.74 -4.95
C GLN A 21 2.53 8.54 -5.77
N LYS A 22 1.27 8.52 -6.21
CA LYS A 22 0.73 7.50 -7.11
C LYS A 22 1.46 7.52 -8.46
N ALA A 23 1.63 8.71 -9.05
CA ALA A 23 2.36 8.86 -10.31
C ALA A 23 3.81 8.34 -10.20
N GLU A 24 4.51 8.71 -9.13
CA GLU A 24 5.89 8.25 -8.90
C GLU A 24 5.96 6.73 -8.65
N LEU A 25 5.02 6.16 -7.89
CA LEU A 25 4.93 4.72 -7.67
C LEU A 25 4.75 3.97 -8.99
N THR A 26 3.79 4.38 -9.82
CA THR A 26 3.54 3.77 -11.13
C THR A 26 4.78 3.85 -12.02
N ARG A 27 5.46 5.00 -12.05
CA ARG A 27 6.71 5.17 -12.81
C ARG A 27 7.78 4.18 -12.35
N ARG A 28 8.01 4.05 -11.03
CA ARG A 28 9.02 3.12 -10.49
C ARG A 28 8.68 1.66 -10.79
N LEU A 29 7.42 1.28 -10.61
CA LEU A 29 6.95 -0.07 -10.93
C LEU A 29 7.16 -0.39 -12.40
N GLY A 30 6.88 0.55 -13.30
CA GLY A 30 7.11 0.38 -14.73
C GLY A 30 8.56 0.12 -15.12
N HIS A 31 9.54 0.46 -14.28
CA HIS A 31 10.95 0.12 -14.49
C HIS A 31 11.40 -1.14 -13.74
N THR A 32 10.61 -1.61 -12.77
CA THR A 32 11.02 -2.68 -11.86
C THR A 32 10.42 -4.03 -12.25
N ILE A 33 9.17 -4.06 -12.73
CA ILE A 33 8.47 -5.31 -13.06
C ILE A 33 8.82 -5.80 -14.47
N HIS A 34 8.79 -7.11 -14.69
CA HIS A 34 8.83 -7.70 -16.02
C HIS A 34 7.45 -7.66 -16.65
N HIS A 35 7.22 -6.77 -17.61
CA HIS A 35 5.87 -6.51 -18.15
C HIS A 35 5.16 -7.70 -18.81
N GLU A 36 5.89 -8.76 -19.20
CA GLU A 36 5.30 -9.97 -19.79
C GLU A 36 4.99 -11.06 -18.75
N GLU A 37 5.61 -10.98 -17.57
CA GLU A 37 5.56 -12.02 -16.53
C GLU A 37 4.83 -11.53 -15.27
N ASP A 38 4.89 -10.24 -15.00
CA ASP A 38 4.41 -9.59 -13.79
C ASP A 38 3.21 -8.68 -14.07
N GLN A 39 2.31 -8.61 -13.09
CA GLN A 39 1.21 -7.65 -13.09
C GLN A 39 1.07 -7.00 -11.72
N VAL A 40 0.76 -5.70 -11.73
CA VAL A 40 0.39 -4.95 -10.53
C VAL A 40 -1.00 -4.36 -10.72
N LEU A 41 -1.90 -4.66 -9.78
CA LEU A 41 -3.24 -4.09 -9.72
C LEU A 41 -3.28 -2.98 -8.66
N LEU A 42 -3.90 -1.86 -9.02
CA LEU A 42 -4.09 -0.71 -8.14
C LEU A 42 -5.59 -0.54 -7.88
N PHE A 43 -6.02 -0.83 -6.65
CA PHE A 43 -7.40 -0.63 -6.22
C PHE A 43 -7.53 0.70 -5.48
N ASP A 44 -8.44 1.56 -5.92
CA ASP A 44 -8.83 2.75 -5.17
C ASP A 44 -9.87 2.35 -4.12
N LEU A 45 -9.50 2.51 -2.84
CA LEU A 45 -10.34 2.15 -1.69
C LEU A 45 -11.14 3.35 -1.16
N GLY A 46 -11.10 4.48 -1.87
CA GLY A 46 -11.79 5.71 -1.51
C GLY A 46 -10.88 6.71 -0.79
N ARG A 47 -11.43 7.90 -0.55
CA ARG A 47 -10.74 8.98 0.16
C ARG A 47 -10.79 8.71 1.67
N ALA A 48 -9.63 8.75 2.32
CA ALA A 48 -9.58 8.78 3.77
C ALA A 48 -10.26 10.07 4.27
N HIS A 49 -11.42 9.93 4.90
CA HIS A 49 -12.13 11.06 5.50
C HIS A 49 -11.48 11.42 6.83
N GLY A 50 -10.57 12.41 6.84
CA GLY A 50 -10.00 12.98 8.06
C GLY A 50 -8.46 13.04 8.07
N GLN A 51 -7.92 13.91 8.92
CA GLN A 51 -6.46 14.17 9.00
C GLN A 51 -5.67 13.07 9.73
N HIS A 52 -6.33 12.18 10.47
CA HIS A 52 -5.65 11.16 11.26
C HIS A 52 -6.37 9.83 11.12
N GLU A 53 -5.60 8.81 10.79
CA GLU A 53 -5.97 7.41 10.57
C GLU A 53 -6.62 7.08 9.21
N ILE A 54 -5.87 6.28 8.46
CA ILE A 54 -6.43 5.40 7.44
C ILE A 54 -7.29 4.44 8.24
N GLU A 55 -8.61 4.59 8.19
CA GLU A 55 -9.48 3.49 8.57
C GLU A 55 -9.22 2.41 7.52
N LEU A 56 -8.39 1.43 7.89
CA LEU A 56 -8.14 0.26 7.06
C LEU A 56 -9.51 -0.31 6.70
N PRO A 57 -9.78 -0.68 5.44
CA PRO A 57 -11.01 -1.38 5.16
C PRO A 57 -11.10 -2.59 6.09
N SER A 58 -12.26 -2.74 6.73
CA SER A 58 -12.55 -3.87 7.59
C SER A 58 -12.26 -5.15 6.80
N HIS A 59 -11.34 -5.97 7.31
CA HIS A 59 -10.93 -7.21 6.66
C HIS A 59 -10.89 -8.33 7.69
N GLU A 60 -11.30 -9.52 7.25
CA GLU A 60 -11.15 -10.75 8.02
C GLU A 60 -9.95 -11.53 7.49
N VAL A 61 -9.13 -12.07 8.40
CA VAL A 61 -7.96 -12.87 8.06
C VAL A 61 -8.26 -14.33 8.37
N ILE A 62 -8.08 -15.20 7.38
CA ILE A 62 -8.16 -16.64 7.54
C ILE A 62 -6.74 -17.22 7.46
N GLY A 63 -6.30 -17.89 8.53
CA GLY A 63 -4.96 -18.50 8.61
C GLY A 63 -3.95 -17.66 9.39
N ARG A 64 -2.64 -17.83 9.09
CA ARG A 64 -1.56 -17.11 9.78
C ARG A 64 -1.49 -15.67 9.27
N SER A 65 -1.74 -14.71 10.16
CA SER A 65 -1.51 -13.30 9.87
C SER A 65 -0.02 -13.02 9.68
N LEU A 66 0.31 -12.11 8.75
CA LEU A 66 1.65 -11.57 8.64
C LEU A 66 1.83 -10.56 9.78
N GLU A 67 2.79 -10.79 10.68
CA GLU A 67 3.16 -9.77 11.68
C GLU A 67 3.84 -8.60 10.94
N CYS A 68 3.06 -7.57 10.61
CA CYS A 68 3.59 -6.33 10.08
C CYS A 68 4.00 -5.44 11.27
N ASP A 69 5.31 -5.35 11.55
CA ASP A 69 5.89 -4.42 12.52
C ASP A 69 5.47 -2.98 12.15
N THR A 70 4.42 -2.50 12.81
CA THR A 70 3.79 -1.22 12.50
C THR A 70 4.59 -0.13 13.22
N ARG A 71 5.77 0.20 12.70
CA ARG A 71 6.51 1.37 13.18
C ARG A 71 5.80 2.64 12.70
N ARG A 72 4.90 3.18 13.52
CA ARG A 72 4.36 4.53 13.37
C ARG A 72 5.49 5.52 13.66
N VAL A 73 5.95 6.24 12.64
CA VAL A 73 6.69 7.49 12.82
C VAL A 73 5.66 8.61 12.91
N VAL A 74 5.54 9.22 14.09
CA VAL A 74 4.84 10.49 14.28
C VAL A 74 5.87 11.59 14.06
N VAL A 75 5.69 12.39 13.01
CA VAL A 75 6.43 13.66 12.87
C VAL A 75 5.54 14.73 13.50
N LEU A 76 6.01 15.29 14.62
CA LEU A 76 5.42 16.45 15.30
C LEU A 76 5.73 17.74 14.55
#